data_AF-A0A9P0IHM6-F1
#
_entry.id   AF-A0A9P0IHM6-F1
#
_cell.length_a   1.000
_cell.length_b   1.000
_cell.length_c   1.000
_cell.angle_alpha   90.00
_cell.angle_beta   90.00
_cell.angle_gamma   90.00
#
_symmetry.space_group_name_H-M   'P 1'
#
loop_
_entity.id
_entity.type
_entity.pdbx_description
1 polymer ?
#
loop_
_entity_poly.entity_id
_entity_poly.type
_entity_poly.pdbx_seq_one_letter_code
_entity_poly.pdbx_strand_id
1 'polypeptide(L)'
;MWVIDGWPKEAHKSQFFRYYICILDMVSLIPGTLYLKINTGKIPSFELGHTYITVFMNAIAALRTVLVLTRNYNEIIFYFLKEVHLFNFRRKSKYAYETHILVHKISHFFTMYVFMLMCCGILLFNLTPIYNSYAAGMFRDEPPPNATFDHAVYFALPFDTSTSFKGYAIVSLYNWYICITCSTYFCIIDLTIFIMVFHLWGHMRVLSYNLENFPKPASVLAAANDTHAYTACENKYNEEELVEVFIRLRDCIQIHSLVINFSSMMADSFGWTLLVYLFFHQVSGCLLLLECSQLDTAALARYGPLTIIIFQQLIQLSVIFELIGSSNDRLIDSVYSVPWEYMDTANRKNVFVMLRQSQRSMNLKACSMITVGVQTMIAILKTSFSYFVMLRTVADEEE
;
A
#
# COMPACT_ATOMS: atom_id res chain seq x y z
N MET A 1 -9.53 -11.11 1.45
CA MET A 1 -8.73 -11.94 2.38
C MET A 1 -9.08 -13.42 2.30
N TRP A 2 -10.36 -13.82 2.23
CA TRP A 2 -10.77 -15.24 2.14
C TRP A 2 -10.16 -15.99 0.94
N VAL A 3 -10.13 -15.36 -0.24
CA VAL A 3 -9.59 -15.95 -1.49
C VAL A 3 -8.12 -16.38 -1.39
N ILE A 4 -7.33 -15.69 -0.56
CA ILE A 4 -5.89 -15.98 -0.35
C ILE A 4 -5.61 -16.52 1.05
N ASP A 5 -6.65 -16.81 1.83
CA ASP A 5 -6.55 -17.22 3.23
C ASP A 5 -5.69 -16.27 4.10
N GLY A 6 -5.74 -14.97 3.77
CA GLY A 6 -4.94 -13.91 4.37
C GLY A 6 -5.47 -13.39 5.72
N TRP A 7 -6.60 -13.92 6.20
CA TRP A 7 -7.13 -13.55 7.52
C TRP A 7 -6.22 -14.13 8.62
N PRO A 8 -5.86 -13.39 9.69
CA PRO A 8 -4.95 -13.89 10.71
C PRO A 8 -5.45 -15.20 11.31
N LYS A 9 -4.53 -16.15 11.48
CA LYS A 9 -4.84 -17.49 12.01
C LYS A 9 -4.16 -17.71 13.34
N GLU A 10 -4.91 -18.31 14.26
CA GLU A 10 -4.36 -18.87 15.49
C GLU A 10 -3.49 -20.09 15.16
N ALA A 11 -2.50 -20.39 16.01
CA ALA A 11 -1.49 -21.42 15.76
C ALA A 11 -2.07 -22.82 15.48
N HIS A 12 -3.28 -23.11 15.97
CA HIS A 12 -3.94 -24.40 15.82
C HIS A 12 -4.78 -24.54 14.54
N LYS A 13 -5.02 -23.45 13.79
CA LYS A 13 -5.84 -23.49 12.56
C LYS A 13 -5.00 -23.91 11.36
N SER A 14 -5.56 -24.77 10.51
CA SER A 14 -4.88 -25.28 9.31
C SER A 14 -4.40 -24.13 8.41
N GLN A 15 -3.13 -24.18 8.01
CA GLN A 15 -2.50 -23.25 7.07
C GLN A 15 -2.31 -23.85 5.68
N PHE A 16 -2.90 -25.03 5.43
CA PHE A 16 -2.70 -25.82 4.21
C PHE A 16 -2.87 -25.00 2.93
N PHE A 17 -3.93 -24.18 2.85
CA PHE A 17 -4.22 -23.39 1.66
C PHE A 17 -3.19 -22.27 1.41
N ARG A 18 -2.62 -21.65 2.46
CA ARG A 18 -1.51 -20.68 2.31
C ARG A 18 -0.26 -21.34 1.72
N TYR A 19 0.08 -22.54 2.22
CA TYR A 19 1.21 -23.29 1.69
C TYR A 19 0.98 -23.74 0.25
N TYR A 20 -0.24 -24.21 -0.07
CA TYR A 20 -0.61 -24.56 -1.44
C TYR A 20 -0.43 -23.39 -2.41
N ILE A 21 -0.94 -22.20 -2.08
CA ILE A 21 -0.77 -21.03 -2.95
C ILE A 21 0.70 -20.60 -3.04
N CYS A 22 1.43 -20.60 -1.92
CA CYS A 22 2.85 -20.27 -1.93
C CYS A 22 3.65 -21.23 -2.85
N ILE A 23 3.39 -22.53 -2.76
CA ILE A 23 4.00 -23.54 -3.62
C ILE A 23 3.60 -23.30 -5.08
N LEU A 24 2.33 -23.00 -5.35
CA LEU A 24 1.82 -22.72 -6.69
C LEU A 24 2.55 -21.53 -7.34
N ASP A 25 2.68 -20.40 -6.65
CA ASP A 25 3.36 -19.21 -7.18
C ASP A 25 4.85 -19.49 -7.43
N MET A 26 5.52 -20.19 -6.49
CA MET A 26 6.92 -20.60 -6.65
C MET A 26 7.12 -21.59 -7.80
N VAL A 27 6.23 -22.56 -7.98
CA VAL A 27 6.26 -23.50 -9.10
C VAL A 27 6.00 -22.78 -10.41
N SER A 28 5.12 -21.77 -10.44
CA SER A 28 4.85 -20.95 -11.64
C SER A 28 6.04 -20.06 -12.03
N LEU A 29 6.85 -19.65 -11.04
CA LEU A 29 8.02 -18.80 -11.27
C LEU A 29 9.14 -19.53 -12.03
N ILE A 30 9.29 -20.83 -11.81
CA ILE A 30 10.36 -21.64 -12.43
C ILE A 30 10.20 -21.71 -13.97
N PRO A 31 9.07 -22.13 -14.56
CA PRO A 31 8.88 -22.12 -16.01
C PRO A 31 8.96 -20.73 -16.65
N GLY A 32 8.53 -19.67 -15.95
CA GLY A 32 8.64 -18.30 -16.45
C GLY A 32 10.09 -17.83 -16.54
N THR A 33 10.90 -18.09 -15.50
CA THR A 33 12.34 -17.77 -15.52
C THR A 33 13.12 -18.64 -16.51
N LEU A 34 12.75 -19.91 -16.67
CA LEU A 34 13.30 -20.78 -17.70
C LEU A 34 12.98 -20.27 -19.12
N TYR A 35 11.76 -19.76 -19.35
CA TYR A 35 11.39 -19.17 -20.63
C TYR A 35 12.27 -17.96 -20.97
N LEU A 36 12.51 -17.06 -20.00
CA LEU A 36 13.47 -15.97 -20.17
C LEU A 36 14.86 -16.50 -20.56
N LYS A 37 15.39 -17.45 -19.79
CA LYS A 37 16.74 -18.00 -20.03
C LYS A 37 16.90 -18.66 -21.40
N ILE A 38 15.88 -19.39 -21.86
CA ILE A 38 15.93 -20.12 -23.14
C ILE A 38 15.86 -19.17 -24.34
N ASN A 39 15.12 -18.07 -24.20
CA ASN A 39 14.85 -17.12 -25.28
C ASN A 39 15.75 -15.88 -25.25
N THR A 40 16.51 -15.66 -24.16
CA THR A 40 17.56 -14.65 -24.10
C THR A 40 18.60 -14.93 -25.20
N GLY A 41 18.77 -13.96 -26.10
CA GLY A 41 19.68 -14.09 -27.26
C GLY A 41 19.08 -14.80 -28.47
N LYS A 42 17.81 -15.25 -28.42
CA LYS A 42 17.07 -15.80 -29.57
C LYS A 42 15.97 -14.88 -30.06
N ILE A 43 15.29 -14.24 -29.12
CA ILE A 43 14.22 -13.27 -29.36
C ILE A 43 14.78 -11.89 -29.02
N PRO A 44 14.43 -10.82 -29.77
CA PRO A 44 14.81 -9.46 -29.41
C PRO A 44 14.49 -9.16 -27.95
N SER A 45 15.42 -8.51 -27.24
CA SER A 45 15.27 -8.14 -25.82
C SER A 45 14.00 -7.32 -25.57
N PHE A 46 13.56 -6.60 -26.60
CA PHE A 46 12.34 -5.84 -26.63
C PHE A 46 11.08 -6.73 -26.49
N GLU A 47 10.94 -7.77 -27.30
CA GLU A 47 9.81 -8.72 -27.21
C GLU A 47 9.82 -9.54 -25.91
N LEU A 48 10.97 -9.65 -25.24
CA LEU A 48 11.10 -10.26 -23.92
C LEU A 48 10.60 -9.36 -22.77
N GLY A 49 10.37 -8.07 -23.00
CA GLY A 49 9.94 -7.09 -22.00
C GLY A 49 8.71 -7.53 -21.21
N HIS A 50 7.66 -7.99 -21.91
CA HIS A 50 6.47 -8.60 -21.29
C HIS A 50 6.79 -9.76 -20.34
N THR A 51 7.72 -10.63 -20.73
CA THR A 51 8.09 -11.78 -19.92
C THR A 51 8.88 -11.34 -18.68
N TYR A 52 9.76 -10.34 -18.80
CA TYR A 52 10.43 -9.74 -17.64
C TYR A 52 9.41 -9.20 -16.64
N ILE A 53 8.45 -8.38 -17.10
CA ILE A 53 7.42 -7.79 -16.25
C ILE A 53 6.61 -8.87 -15.53
N THR A 54 6.13 -9.89 -16.24
CA THR A 54 5.31 -10.96 -15.65
C THR A 54 6.08 -11.85 -14.67
N VAL A 55 7.36 -12.12 -14.93
CA VAL A 55 8.23 -12.83 -13.97
C VAL A 55 8.47 -12.00 -12.72
N PHE A 56 8.72 -10.69 -12.86
CA PHE A 56 8.85 -9.79 -11.72
C PHE A 56 7.55 -9.69 -10.91
N MET A 57 6.40 -9.60 -11.57
CA MET A 57 5.09 -9.62 -10.90
C MET A 57 4.90 -10.91 -10.09
N ASN A 58 5.21 -12.07 -10.68
CA ASN A 58 5.11 -13.35 -9.98
C ASN A 58 6.09 -13.44 -8.80
N ALA A 59 7.32 -12.92 -8.94
CA ALA A 59 8.27 -12.86 -7.82
C ALA A 59 7.75 -12.02 -6.65
N ILE A 60 7.08 -10.89 -6.92
CA ILE A 60 6.42 -10.08 -5.89
C ILE A 60 5.23 -10.81 -5.26
N ALA A 61 4.42 -11.51 -6.06
CA ALA A 61 3.32 -12.32 -5.55
C ALA A 61 3.86 -13.41 -4.59
N ALA A 62 4.88 -14.16 -5.02
CA ALA A 62 5.55 -15.16 -4.20
C ALA A 62 6.11 -14.58 -2.90
N LEU A 63 6.78 -13.42 -2.94
CA LEU A 63 7.25 -12.73 -1.73
C LEU A 63 6.10 -12.39 -0.77
N ARG A 64 4.96 -11.94 -1.29
CA ARG A 64 3.77 -11.61 -0.49
C ARG A 64 3.08 -12.84 0.07
N THR A 65 3.11 -13.98 -0.61
CA THR A 65 2.59 -15.24 -0.05
C THR A 65 3.43 -15.69 1.14
N VAL A 66 4.76 -15.57 1.03
CA VAL A 66 5.70 -15.83 2.13
C VAL A 66 5.45 -14.87 3.31
N LEU A 67 5.20 -13.58 3.04
CA LEU A 67 4.84 -12.61 4.09
C LEU A 67 3.62 -13.07 4.91
N VAL A 68 2.56 -13.56 4.26
CA VAL A 68 1.33 -14.03 4.93
C VAL A 68 1.56 -15.28 5.79
N LEU A 69 2.61 -16.07 5.48
CA LEU A 69 3.03 -17.21 6.29
C LEU A 69 3.81 -16.80 7.54
N THR A 70 4.36 -15.58 7.59
CA THR A 70 5.17 -15.15 8.73
C THR A 70 4.34 -14.97 10.00
N ARG A 71 4.97 -15.21 11.15
CA ARG A 71 4.38 -14.95 12.45
C ARG A 71 4.09 -13.46 12.66
N ASN A 72 5.04 -12.60 12.28
CA ASN A 72 4.93 -11.14 12.40
C ASN A 72 3.68 -10.60 11.70
N TYR A 73 3.36 -11.10 10.50
CA TYR A 73 2.13 -10.73 9.79
C TYR A 73 0.86 -11.05 10.58
N ASN A 74 0.77 -12.23 11.19
CA ASN A 74 -0.41 -12.58 11.98
C ASN A 74 -0.49 -11.74 13.26
N GLU A 75 0.64 -11.52 13.94
CA GLU A 75 0.71 -10.71 15.16
C GLU A 75 0.28 -9.26 14.91
N ILE A 76 0.76 -8.62 13.84
CA ILE A 76 0.38 -7.24 13.53
C ILE A 76 -1.10 -7.11 13.16
N ILE A 77 -1.68 -8.06 12.43
CA ILE A 77 -3.12 -7.99 12.11
C ILE A 77 -3.96 -8.27 13.35
N PHE A 78 -3.58 -9.22 14.22
CA PHE A 78 -4.29 -9.43 15.47
C PHE A 78 -4.26 -8.19 16.37
N TYR A 79 -3.08 -7.59 16.52
CA TYR A 79 -2.92 -6.36 17.29
C TYR A 79 -3.71 -5.20 16.68
N PHE A 80 -3.69 -5.08 15.35
CA PHE A 80 -4.50 -4.11 14.63
C PHE A 80 -5.99 -4.25 14.96
N LEU A 81 -6.56 -5.45 14.80
CA LEU A 81 -7.98 -5.69 15.00
C LEU A 81 -8.42 -5.51 16.47
N LYS A 82 -7.61 -5.97 17.42
CA LYS A 82 -7.96 -5.97 18.85
C LYS A 82 -7.67 -4.65 19.55
N GLU A 83 -6.56 -4.00 19.22
CA GLU A 83 -6.05 -2.87 20.01
C GLU A 83 -6.04 -1.56 19.23
N VAL A 84 -5.72 -1.56 17.94
CA VAL A 84 -5.51 -0.30 17.17
C VAL A 84 -6.77 0.14 16.44
N HIS A 85 -7.63 -0.79 16.02
CA HIS A 85 -8.77 -0.45 15.17
C HIS A 85 -9.70 0.56 15.87
N LEU A 86 -10.00 1.67 15.19
CA LEU A 86 -10.75 2.82 15.75
C LEU A 86 -12.13 2.45 16.32
N PHE A 87 -12.71 1.34 15.87
CA PHE A 87 -13.93 0.77 16.45
C PHE A 87 -13.82 0.59 17.97
N ASN A 88 -12.65 0.24 18.49
CA ASN A 88 -12.41 0.01 19.92
C ASN A 88 -12.38 1.33 20.72
N PHE A 89 -12.21 2.47 20.05
CA PHE A 89 -12.16 3.81 20.65
C PHE A 89 -13.45 4.61 20.46
N ARG A 90 -14.44 4.06 19.75
CA ARG A 90 -15.67 4.76 19.37
C ARG A 90 -16.50 5.31 20.54
N ARG A 91 -16.26 4.81 21.76
CA ARG A 91 -16.98 5.21 22.97
C ARG A 91 -16.24 6.25 23.82
N LYS A 92 -15.01 6.62 23.46
CA LYS A 92 -14.20 7.55 24.28
C LYS A 92 -14.69 9.01 24.20
N SER A 93 -15.14 9.46 23.03
CA SER A 93 -15.69 10.80 22.85
C SER A 93 -16.59 10.87 21.61
N LYS A 94 -17.42 11.92 21.52
CA LYS A 94 -18.24 12.18 20.34
C LYS A 94 -17.39 12.33 19.07
N TYR A 95 -16.29 13.09 19.16
CA TYR A 95 -15.37 13.27 18.03
C TYR A 95 -14.66 11.97 17.62
N ALA A 96 -14.32 11.09 18.58
CA ALA A 96 -13.75 9.78 18.28
C ALA A 96 -14.77 8.88 17.54
N TYR A 97 -16.05 8.95 17.89
CA TYR A 97 -17.12 8.26 17.17
C TYR A 97 -17.26 8.79 15.73
N GLU A 98 -17.33 10.10 15.55
CA GLU A 98 -17.40 10.73 14.22
C GLU A 98 -16.19 10.38 13.35
N THR A 99 -14.99 10.39 13.93
CA THR A 99 -13.75 10.00 13.25
C THR A 99 -13.75 8.52 12.87
N HIS A 100 -14.25 7.64 13.74
CA HIS A 100 -14.42 6.22 13.41
C HIS A 100 -15.35 6.03 12.20
N ILE A 101 -16.49 6.73 12.16
CA ILE A 101 -17.42 6.65 11.03
C ILE A 101 -16.78 7.19 9.74
N LEU A 102 -16.03 8.29 9.82
CA LEU A 102 -15.29 8.84 8.68
C LEU A 102 -14.29 7.82 8.12
N VAL A 103 -13.42 7.27 8.96
CA VAL A 103 -12.40 6.30 8.55
C VAL A 103 -13.05 5.02 8.01
N HIS A 104 -14.17 4.58 8.60
CA HIS A 104 -14.92 3.43 8.11
C HIS A 104 -15.46 3.67 6.69
N LYS A 105 -16.06 4.83 6.42
CA LYS A 105 -16.57 5.21 5.09
C LYS A 105 -15.46 5.29 4.05
N ILE A 106 -14.33 5.93 4.40
CA ILE A 106 -13.15 6.02 3.52
C ILE A 106 -12.62 4.61 3.21
N SER A 107 -12.43 3.77 4.23
CA SER A 107 -11.94 2.40 4.07
C SER A 107 -12.88 1.55 3.19
N HIS A 108 -14.19 1.71 3.36
CA HIS A 108 -15.18 1.00 2.54
C HIS A 108 -15.13 1.43 1.08
N PHE A 109 -15.18 2.75 0.80
CA PHE A 109 -15.09 3.27 -0.56
C PHE A 109 -13.78 2.86 -1.23
N PHE A 110 -12.67 2.97 -0.52
CA PHE A 110 -11.35 2.59 -1.03
C PHE A 110 -11.25 1.08 -1.32
N THR A 111 -11.85 0.24 -0.47
CA THR A 111 -11.93 -1.21 -0.70
C THR A 111 -12.70 -1.52 -1.98
N MET A 112 -13.86 -0.88 -2.19
CA MET A 112 -14.67 -1.08 -3.41
C MET A 112 -13.92 -0.61 -4.65
N TYR A 113 -13.25 0.54 -4.56
CA TYR A 113 -12.45 1.09 -5.62
C TYR A 113 -11.29 0.16 -6.03
N VAL A 114 -10.49 -0.34 -5.06
CA VAL A 114 -9.40 -1.28 -5.33
C VAL A 114 -9.93 -2.61 -5.87
N PHE A 115 -11.08 -3.09 -5.37
CA PHE A 115 -11.71 -4.31 -5.87
C PHE A 115 -12.13 -4.17 -7.34
N MET A 116 -12.77 -3.06 -7.71
CA MET A 116 -13.12 -2.78 -9.10
C MET A 116 -11.87 -2.71 -10.00
N LEU A 117 -10.83 -2.02 -9.55
CA LEU A 117 -9.57 -1.92 -10.29
C LEU A 117 -8.91 -3.30 -10.49
N MET A 118 -8.95 -4.15 -9.47
CA MET A 118 -8.44 -5.53 -9.54
C MET A 118 -9.21 -6.36 -10.57
N CYS A 119 -10.55 -6.33 -10.54
CA CYS A 119 -11.38 -7.04 -11.50
C CYS A 119 -11.14 -6.56 -12.93
N CYS A 120 -11.11 -5.24 -13.15
CA CYS A 120 -10.79 -4.65 -14.46
C CYS A 120 -9.39 -5.06 -14.93
N GLY A 121 -8.39 -5.04 -14.05
CA GLY A 121 -7.03 -5.45 -14.37
C GLY A 121 -6.93 -6.91 -14.80
N ILE A 122 -7.56 -7.83 -14.05
CA ILE A 122 -7.58 -9.26 -14.39
C ILE A 122 -8.24 -9.50 -15.76
N LEU A 123 -9.38 -8.84 -16.02
CA LEU A 123 -10.10 -8.96 -17.28
C LEU A 123 -9.27 -8.43 -18.44
N LEU A 124 -8.74 -7.21 -18.36
CA LEU A 124 -7.95 -6.62 -19.43
C LEU A 124 -6.67 -7.42 -19.71
N PHE A 125 -5.97 -7.87 -18.67
CA PHE A 125 -4.73 -8.61 -18.82
C PHE A 125 -4.90 -9.98 -19.53
N ASN A 126 -6.03 -10.67 -19.30
CA ASN A 126 -6.30 -11.97 -19.92
C ASN A 126 -7.09 -11.88 -21.22
N LEU A 127 -8.01 -10.92 -21.37
CA LEU A 127 -8.84 -10.79 -22.56
C LEU A 127 -8.09 -10.18 -23.74
N THR A 128 -7.15 -9.26 -23.51
CA THR A 128 -6.35 -8.68 -24.60
C THR A 128 -5.61 -9.73 -25.45
N PRO A 129 -4.83 -10.68 -24.88
CA PRO A 129 -4.17 -11.71 -25.69
C PRO A 129 -5.16 -12.68 -26.38
N ILE A 130 -6.32 -12.95 -25.78
CA ILE A 130 -7.40 -13.72 -26.42
C ILE A 130 -7.94 -12.97 -27.63
N TYR A 131 -8.19 -11.67 -27.50
CA TYR A 131 -8.64 -10.81 -28.59
C TYR A 131 -7.60 -10.73 -29.71
N ASN A 132 -6.31 -10.58 -29.37
CA ASN A 132 -5.22 -10.58 -30.35
C ASN A 132 -5.17 -11.90 -31.14
N SER A 133 -5.27 -13.04 -30.44
CA SER A 133 -5.32 -14.36 -31.07
C SER A 133 -6.54 -14.52 -32.00
N TYR A 134 -7.68 -13.94 -31.60
CA TYR A 134 -8.89 -13.92 -32.41
C TYR A 134 -8.76 -13.05 -33.65
N ALA A 135 -8.23 -11.83 -33.49
CA ALA A 135 -7.97 -10.92 -34.59
C ALA A 135 -6.96 -11.50 -35.59
N ALA A 136 -5.97 -12.27 -35.11
CA ALA A 136 -5.02 -13.01 -35.93
C ALA A 136 -5.63 -14.23 -36.66
N GLY A 137 -6.89 -14.59 -36.37
CA GLY A 137 -7.60 -15.69 -37.04
C GLY A 137 -7.27 -17.09 -36.51
N MET A 138 -6.66 -17.20 -35.33
CA MET A 138 -6.22 -18.49 -34.76
C MET A 138 -7.36 -19.44 -34.34
N PHE A 139 -8.60 -18.93 -34.24
CA PHE A 139 -9.78 -19.74 -33.90
C PHE A 139 -10.59 -20.20 -35.13
N ARG A 140 -10.07 -20.01 -36.35
CA ARG A 140 -10.68 -20.55 -37.58
C ARG A 140 -10.36 -22.04 -37.71
N ASP A 141 -11.17 -22.75 -38.49
CA ASP A 141 -10.96 -24.19 -38.77
C ASP A 141 -9.58 -24.46 -39.39
N GLU A 142 -9.10 -23.53 -40.23
CA GLU A 142 -7.75 -23.51 -40.78
C GLU A 142 -7.01 -22.22 -40.33
N PRO A 143 -6.16 -22.31 -39.29
CA PRO A 143 -5.41 -21.15 -38.81
C PRO A 143 -4.29 -20.77 -39.79
N PRO A 144 -3.94 -19.47 -39.88
CA PRO A 144 -2.87 -19.02 -40.76
C PRO A 144 -1.50 -19.61 -40.36
N PRO A 145 -0.65 -20.03 -41.32
CA PRO A 145 0.57 -20.78 -41.04
C PRO A 145 1.65 -19.99 -40.29
N ASN A 146 1.61 -18.66 -40.33
CA ASN A 146 2.59 -17.78 -39.68
C ASN A 146 2.08 -17.16 -38.37
N ALA A 147 0.87 -17.51 -37.92
CA ALA A 147 0.28 -16.95 -36.72
C ALA A 147 0.43 -17.91 -35.54
N THR A 148 0.60 -17.35 -34.35
CA THR A 148 0.70 -18.09 -33.09
C THR A 148 -0.29 -17.55 -32.08
N PHE A 149 -0.68 -18.38 -31.13
CA PHE A 149 -1.52 -17.97 -30.01
C PHE A 149 -0.76 -17.04 -29.07
N ASP A 150 -1.38 -15.91 -28.75
CA ASP A 150 -0.86 -14.94 -27.79
C ASP A 150 -1.31 -15.32 -26.37
N HIS A 151 -0.36 -15.34 -25.43
CA HIS A 151 -0.58 -15.72 -24.03
C HIS A 151 -0.45 -14.52 -23.09
N ALA A 152 -1.26 -14.53 -22.02
CA ALA A 152 -1.14 -13.53 -20.95
C ALA A 152 0.18 -13.67 -20.18
N VAL A 153 0.60 -14.90 -19.88
CA VAL A 153 1.92 -15.22 -19.33
C VAL A 153 2.51 -16.37 -20.13
N TYR A 154 3.80 -16.25 -20.47
CA TYR A 154 4.55 -17.25 -21.22
C TYR A 154 5.32 -18.17 -20.26
N PHE A 155 5.22 -19.48 -20.47
CA PHE A 155 5.91 -20.50 -19.68
C PHE A 155 6.70 -21.44 -20.59
N ALA A 156 7.89 -21.86 -20.15
CA ALA A 156 8.64 -22.92 -20.83
C ALA A 156 8.02 -24.28 -20.50
N LEU A 157 7.24 -24.84 -21.44
CA LEU A 157 6.50 -26.09 -21.28
C LEU A 157 6.97 -27.14 -22.31
N PRO A 158 6.89 -28.44 -22.01
CA PRO A 158 7.38 -29.52 -22.88
C PRO A 158 6.44 -29.87 -24.05
N PHE A 159 5.33 -29.14 -24.21
CA PHE A 159 4.34 -29.35 -25.26
C PHE A 159 4.07 -28.04 -25.99
N ASP A 160 3.61 -28.13 -27.24
CA ASP A 160 3.35 -26.93 -28.05
C ASP A 160 2.08 -26.19 -27.57
N THR A 161 2.29 -24.94 -27.19
CA THR A 161 1.26 -24.00 -26.73
C THR A 161 1.01 -22.88 -27.73
N SER A 162 1.84 -22.78 -28.76
CA SER A 162 1.88 -21.67 -29.71
C SER A 162 1.02 -21.93 -30.95
N THR A 163 0.97 -23.17 -31.45
CA THR A 163 0.16 -23.52 -32.62
C THR A 163 -1.02 -24.43 -32.29
N SER A 164 -0.91 -25.26 -31.25
CA SER A 164 -1.98 -26.18 -30.85
C SER A 164 -3.07 -25.51 -30.00
N PHE A 165 -4.33 -25.55 -30.46
CA PHE A 165 -5.48 -25.06 -29.68
C PHE A 165 -5.64 -25.76 -28.31
N LYS A 166 -5.36 -27.07 -28.24
CA LYS A 166 -5.45 -27.82 -26.97
C LYS A 166 -4.42 -27.33 -25.94
N GLY A 167 -3.18 -27.12 -26.39
CA GLY A 167 -2.12 -26.56 -25.54
C GLY A 167 -2.44 -25.13 -25.11
N TYR A 168 -2.95 -24.32 -26.03
CA TYR A 168 -3.41 -22.96 -25.75
C TYR A 168 -4.50 -22.91 -24.68
N ALA A 169 -5.56 -23.73 -24.82
CA ALA A 169 -6.68 -23.72 -23.88
C ALA A 169 -6.24 -24.08 -22.45
N ILE A 170 -5.34 -25.07 -22.29
CA ILE A 170 -4.81 -25.48 -20.98
C ILE A 170 -4.02 -24.33 -20.34
N VAL A 171 -3.10 -23.71 -21.09
CA VAL A 171 -2.27 -22.61 -20.57
C VAL A 171 -3.12 -21.36 -20.30
N SER A 172 -4.11 -21.06 -21.14
CA SER A 172 -5.02 -19.94 -20.93
C SER A 172 -5.82 -20.10 -19.64
N LEU A 173 -6.39 -21.28 -19.38
CA LEU A 173 -7.09 -21.57 -18.11
C LEU A 173 -6.17 -21.44 -16.89
N TYR A 174 -4.94 -21.92 -17.01
CA TYR A 174 -3.94 -21.77 -15.95
C TYR A 174 -3.54 -20.30 -15.72
N ASN A 175 -3.39 -19.52 -16.80
CA ASN A 175 -3.10 -18.09 -16.75
C ASN A 175 -4.19 -17.31 -16.00
N TRP A 176 -5.47 -17.58 -16.27
CA TRP A 176 -6.57 -16.98 -15.50
C TRP A 176 -6.44 -17.24 -14.00
N TYR A 177 -6.12 -18.49 -13.63
CA TYR A 177 -5.98 -18.87 -12.22
C TYR A 177 -4.80 -18.19 -11.53
N ILE A 178 -3.62 -18.17 -12.16
CA ILE A 178 -2.43 -17.48 -11.62
C ILE A 178 -2.64 -15.97 -11.58
N CYS A 179 -3.28 -15.37 -12.59
CA CYS A 179 -3.59 -13.95 -12.60
C CYS A 179 -4.51 -13.56 -11.44
N ILE A 180 -5.57 -14.32 -11.19
CA ILE A 180 -6.46 -14.08 -10.05
C ILE A 180 -5.66 -14.11 -8.74
N THR A 181 -4.82 -15.12 -8.56
CA THR A 181 -3.99 -15.28 -7.35
C THR A 181 -3.02 -14.11 -7.18
N CYS A 182 -2.22 -13.83 -8.21
CA CYS A 182 -1.24 -12.74 -8.25
C CYS A 182 -1.89 -11.38 -7.99
N SER A 183 -2.92 -11.01 -8.77
CA SER A 183 -3.63 -9.73 -8.59
C SER A 183 -4.27 -9.59 -7.21
N THR A 184 -4.75 -10.70 -6.63
CA THR A 184 -5.29 -10.69 -5.27
C THR A 184 -4.22 -10.37 -4.24
N TYR A 185 -3.00 -10.92 -4.33
CA TYR A 185 -1.91 -10.58 -3.41
C TYR A 185 -1.41 -9.15 -3.58
N PHE A 186 -1.37 -8.61 -4.80
CA PHE A 186 -1.06 -7.21 -5.03
C PHE A 186 -2.09 -6.31 -4.33
N CYS A 187 -3.36 -6.46 -4.68
CA CYS A 187 -4.40 -5.54 -4.23
C CYS A 187 -4.77 -5.71 -2.75
N ILE A 188 -4.87 -6.94 -2.24
CA ILE A 188 -5.35 -7.17 -0.85
C ILE A 188 -4.29 -6.81 0.19
N ILE A 189 -3.01 -7.12 -0.04
CA ILE A 189 -1.96 -6.76 0.91
C ILE A 189 -1.79 -5.24 0.95
N ASP A 190 -1.79 -4.57 -0.20
CA ASP A 190 -1.75 -3.11 -0.28
C ASP A 190 -2.96 -2.49 0.45
N LEU A 191 -4.17 -2.98 0.16
CA LEU A 191 -5.39 -2.54 0.84
C LEU A 191 -5.33 -2.74 2.36
N THR A 192 -4.76 -3.85 2.83
CA THR A 192 -4.61 -4.11 4.26
C THR A 192 -3.71 -3.07 4.93
N ILE A 193 -2.57 -2.76 4.30
CA ILE A 193 -1.65 -1.72 4.77
C ILE A 193 -2.36 -0.36 4.74
N PHE A 194 -3.10 -0.04 3.68
CA PHE A 194 -3.82 1.23 3.56
C PHE A 194 -4.86 1.42 4.64
N ILE A 195 -5.64 0.38 4.95
CA ILE A 195 -6.61 0.42 6.04
C ILE A 195 -5.89 0.68 7.38
N MET A 196 -4.79 -0.02 7.67
CA MET A 196 -3.99 0.25 8.86
C MET A 196 -3.52 1.71 8.94
N VAL A 197 -3.06 2.27 7.83
CA VAL A 197 -2.67 3.68 7.73
C VAL A 197 -3.85 4.64 7.96
N PHE A 198 -5.03 4.38 7.39
CA PHE A 198 -6.22 5.21 7.62
C PHE A 198 -6.63 5.21 9.10
N HIS A 199 -6.46 4.09 9.79
CA HIS A 199 -6.71 4.02 11.23
C HIS A 199 -5.68 4.79 12.06
N LEU A 200 -4.39 4.72 11.72
CA LEU A 200 -3.36 5.57 12.34
C LEU A 200 -3.65 7.05 12.12
N TRP A 201 -4.03 7.42 10.89
CA TRP A 201 -4.44 8.78 10.56
C TRP A 201 -5.64 9.23 11.40
N GLY A 202 -6.66 8.39 11.57
CA GLY A 202 -7.80 8.72 12.41
C GLY A 202 -7.43 8.91 13.89
N HIS A 203 -6.49 8.12 14.44
CA HIS A 203 -5.96 8.34 15.79
C HIS A 203 -5.24 9.68 15.91
N MET A 204 -4.41 10.03 14.93
CA MET A 204 -3.72 11.33 14.89
C MET A 204 -4.71 12.49 14.83
N ARG A 205 -5.82 12.35 14.09
CA ARG A 205 -6.89 13.35 14.07
C ARG A 205 -7.56 13.54 15.43
N VAL A 206 -7.90 12.44 16.10
CA VAL A 206 -8.49 12.51 17.45
C VAL A 206 -7.52 13.15 18.43
N LEU A 207 -6.23 12.82 18.32
CA LEU A 207 -5.17 13.40 19.13
C LEU A 207 -5.05 14.91 18.93
N SER A 208 -4.88 15.36 17.68
CA SER A 208 -4.82 16.79 17.34
C SER A 208 -6.06 17.54 17.83
N TYR A 209 -7.26 17.00 17.61
CA TYR A 209 -8.50 17.61 18.08
C TYR A 209 -8.53 17.78 19.61
N ASN A 210 -8.12 16.75 20.36
CA ASN A 210 -8.10 16.80 21.81
C ASN A 210 -7.10 17.84 22.35
N LEU A 211 -5.99 18.05 21.66
CA LEU A 211 -4.97 19.04 22.03
C LEU A 211 -5.40 20.47 21.66
N GLU A 212 -6.02 20.67 20.50
CA GLU A 212 -6.51 21.97 20.03
C GLU A 212 -7.71 22.46 20.84
N ASN A 213 -8.53 21.55 21.35
CA ASN A 213 -9.71 21.85 22.16
C ASN A 213 -9.45 21.62 23.65
N PHE A 214 -8.18 21.71 24.07
CA PHE A 214 -7.80 21.53 25.46
C PHE A 214 -8.36 22.70 26.31
N PRO A 215 -9.10 22.43 27.40
CA PRO A 215 -9.84 23.47 28.09
C PRO A 215 -8.92 24.39 28.88
N LYS A 216 -9.19 25.69 28.80
CA LYS A 216 -8.54 26.73 29.61
C LYS A 216 -9.09 26.73 31.05
N PRO A 217 -8.37 27.35 32.01
CA PRO A 217 -8.86 27.45 33.39
C PRO A 217 -10.21 28.15 33.46
N ALA A 218 -11.10 27.70 34.35
CA ALA A 218 -12.41 28.32 34.54
C ALA A 218 -12.31 29.81 34.90
N SER A 219 -11.27 30.20 35.64
CA SER A 219 -10.99 31.61 35.98
C SER A 219 -10.77 32.49 34.75
N VAL A 220 -10.06 31.98 33.74
CA VAL A 220 -9.80 32.67 32.47
C VAL A 220 -11.06 32.75 31.61
N LEU A 221 -11.88 31.69 31.60
CA LEU A 221 -13.15 31.67 30.87
C LEU A 221 -14.20 32.61 31.49
N ALA A 222 -14.24 32.70 32.83
CA ALA A 222 -15.11 33.63 33.54
C ALA A 222 -14.69 35.09 33.28
N ALA A 223 -13.39 35.40 33.34
CA ALA A 223 -12.87 36.73 33.06
C ALA A 223 -13.08 37.17 31.60
N ALA A 224 -13.16 36.24 30.65
CA ALA A 224 -13.46 36.56 29.25
C ALA A 224 -14.93 36.98 29.02
N ASN A 225 -15.85 36.54 29.89
CA ASN A 225 -17.27 36.84 29.78
C ASN A 225 -17.69 38.07 30.59
N ASP A 226 -16.93 38.46 31.62
CA ASP A 226 -17.19 39.64 32.45
C ASP A 226 -16.21 40.79 32.12
N THR A 227 -16.66 41.73 31.28
CA THR A 227 -15.86 42.91 30.84
C THR A 227 -15.49 43.90 31.95
N HIS A 228 -16.02 43.73 33.17
CA HIS A 228 -15.86 44.68 34.28
C HIS A 228 -15.10 44.13 35.51
N ALA A 229 -14.66 42.88 35.50
CA ALA A 229 -13.95 42.29 36.64
C ALA A 229 -12.43 42.26 36.40
N TYR A 230 -11.75 43.39 36.62
CA TYR A 230 -10.29 43.42 36.82
C TYR A 230 -9.98 42.93 38.24
N THR A 231 -10.33 41.68 38.55
CA THR A 231 -9.79 40.98 39.72
C THR A 231 -8.70 40.08 39.22
N ALA A 232 -7.50 40.27 39.77
CA ALA A 232 -6.33 39.42 39.56
C ALA A 232 -6.57 38.02 40.15
N CYS A 233 -7.49 37.26 39.56
CA CYS A 233 -7.49 35.81 39.73
C CYS A 233 -6.15 35.33 39.17
N GLU A 234 -5.44 34.49 39.91
CA GLU A 234 -4.34 33.73 39.32
C GLU A 234 -4.94 33.00 38.12
N ASN A 235 -4.51 33.38 36.92
CA ASN A 235 -4.88 32.75 35.66
C ASN A 235 -4.23 31.36 35.61
N LYS A 236 -4.54 30.49 36.56
CA LYS A 236 -3.99 29.14 36.71
C LYS A 236 -5.12 28.19 36.99
N TYR A 237 -4.89 26.93 36.66
CA TYR A 237 -5.79 25.85 37.04
C TYR A 237 -5.81 25.67 38.56
N ASN A 238 -6.99 25.42 39.11
CA ASN A 238 -7.12 24.97 40.50
C ASN A 238 -6.70 23.49 40.65
N GLU A 239 -6.67 22.96 41.87
CA GLU A 239 -6.19 21.58 42.13
C GLU A 239 -7.02 20.50 41.40
N GLU A 240 -8.35 20.63 41.38
CA GLU A 240 -9.24 19.67 40.71
C GLU A 240 -9.05 19.71 39.19
N GLU A 241 -8.95 20.91 38.62
CA GLU A 241 -8.67 21.12 37.20
C GLU A 241 -7.29 20.57 36.81
N LEU A 242 -6.27 20.73 37.65
CA LEU A 242 -4.92 20.19 37.40
C LEU A 242 -4.92 18.66 37.32
N VAL A 243 -5.74 17.99 38.13
CA VAL A 243 -5.92 16.52 38.05
C VAL A 243 -6.55 16.14 36.72
N GLU A 244 -7.58 16.87 36.27
CA GLU A 244 -8.23 16.61 34.99
C GLU A 244 -7.30 16.91 33.79
N VAL A 245 -6.53 18.01 33.87
CA VAL A 245 -5.47 18.34 32.89
C VAL A 245 -4.47 17.18 32.79
N PHE A 246 -4.01 16.65 33.92
CA PHE A 246 -3.08 15.52 33.94
C PHE A 246 -3.68 14.27 33.28
N ILE A 247 -4.94 13.93 33.59
CA ILE A 247 -5.64 12.79 32.99
C ILE A 247 -5.73 12.94 31.46
N ARG A 248 -6.12 14.12 30.97
CA ARG A 248 -6.23 14.39 29.53
C ARG A 248 -4.89 14.35 28.81
N LEU A 249 -3.84 14.94 29.40
CA LEU A 249 -2.49 14.87 28.84
C LEU A 249 -2.00 13.42 28.76
N ARG A 250 -2.20 12.64 29.83
CA ARG A 250 -1.85 11.22 29.85
C ARG A 250 -2.57 10.46 28.74
N ASP A 251 -3.86 10.68 28.55
CA ASP A 251 -4.64 10.01 27.52
C ASP A 251 -4.17 10.39 26.11
N CYS A 252 -3.80 11.65 25.88
CA CYS A 252 -3.19 12.11 24.63
C CYS A 252 -1.83 11.44 24.38
N ILE A 253 -0.97 11.37 25.40
CA ILE A 253 0.33 10.70 25.32
C ILE A 253 0.16 9.19 25.01
N GLN A 254 -0.85 8.54 25.60
CA GLN A 254 -1.15 7.13 25.32
C GLN A 254 -1.57 6.91 23.87
N ILE A 255 -2.44 7.77 23.32
CA ILE A 255 -2.82 7.71 21.90
C ILE A 255 -1.59 7.91 21.01
N HIS A 256 -0.76 8.93 21.28
CA HIS A 256 0.44 9.18 20.50
C HIS A 256 1.43 7.99 20.55
N SER A 257 1.63 7.41 21.74
CA SER A 257 2.48 6.23 21.92
C SER A 257 1.93 5.01 21.16
N LEU A 258 0.61 4.80 21.16
CA LEU A 258 -0.04 3.74 20.38
C LEU A 258 0.27 3.89 18.89
N VAL A 259 0.14 5.11 18.34
CA VAL A 259 0.40 5.40 16.92
C VAL A 259 1.88 5.17 16.58
N ILE A 260 2.82 5.67 17.41
CA ILE A 260 4.25 5.48 17.20
C ILE A 260 4.62 3.98 17.22
N ASN A 261 4.15 3.25 18.24
CA ASN A 261 4.47 1.84 18.40
C ASN A 261 3.91 1.02 17.23
N PHE A 262 2.67 1.26 16.84
CA PHE A 262 2.07 0.53 15.72
C PHE A 262 2.72 0.86 14.37
N SER A 263 3.11 2.13 14.15
CA SER A 263 3.87 2.52 12.96
C SER A 263 5.23 1.79 12.89
N SER A 264 5.93 1.66 14.03
CA SER A 264 7.17 0.86 14.12
C SER A 264 6.91 -0.61 13.78
N MET A 265 5.87 -1.22 14.35
CA MET A 265 5.51 -2.60 14.03
C MET A 265 5.20 -2.80 12.54
N MET A 266 4.54 -1.83 11.90
CA MET A 266 4.29 -1.85 10.46
C MET A 266 5.60 -1.81 9.66
N ALA A 267 6.54 -0.96 10.05
CA ALA A 267 7.86 -0.89 9.41
C ALA A 267 8.63 -2.22 9.55
N ASP A 268 8.60 -2.84 10.73
CA ASP A 268 9.27 -4.12 10.99
C ASP A 268 8.62 -5.30 10.25
N SER A 269 7.28 -5.27 10.09
CA SER A 269 6.53 -6.36 9.46
C SER A 269 6.49 -6.27 7.94
N PHE A 270 6.42 -5.05 7.39
CA PHE A 270 6.20 -4.83 5.96
C PHE A 270 7.40 -4.17 5.25
N GLY A 271 8.40 -3.66 5.99
CA GLY A 271 9.46 -2.83 5.44
C GLY A 271 10.25 -3.49 4.31
N TRP A 272 10.63 -4.77 4.47
CA TRP A 272 11.34 -5.51 3.43
C TRP A 272 10.47 -5.72 2.18
N THR A 273 9.22 -6.15 2.37
CA THR A 273 8.28 -6.34 1.26
C THR A 273 8.01 -5.04 0.50
N LEU A 274 7.87 -3.92 1.22
CA LEU A 274 7.71 -2.59 0.62
C LEU A 274 8.95 -2.15 -0.16
N LEU A 275 10.15 -2.42 0.34
CA LEU A 275 11.40 -2.10 -0.36
C LEU A 275 11.50 -2.83 -1.71
N VAL A 276 11.28 -4.15 -1.70
CA VAL A 276 11.30 -4.95 -2.94
C VAL A 276 10.16 -4.54 -3.88
N TYR A 277 9.01 -4.15 -3.35
CA TYR A 277 7.89 -3.66 -4.15
C TYR A 277 8.17 -2.29 -4.80
N LEU A 278 8.86 -1.37 -4.12
CA LEU A 278 9.31 -0.11 -4.72
C LEU A 278 10.36 -0.35 -5.82
N PHE A 279 11.26 -1.31 -5.62
CA PHE A 279 12.21 -1.72 -6.67
C PHE A 279 11.49 -2.33 -7.89
N PHE A 280 10.45 -3.12 -7.66
CA PHE A 280 9.58 -3.61 -8.74
C PHE A 280 8.96 -2.45 -9.53
N HIS A 281 8.42 -1.43 -8.86
CA HIS A 281 7.86 -0.25 -9.54
C HIS A 281 8.89 0.49 -10.38
N GLN A 282 10.14 0.56 -9.90
CA GLN A 282 11.25 1.14 -10.65
C GLN A 282 11.51 0.41 -11.98
N VAL A 283 11.72 -0.91 -11.91
CA VAL A 283 12.11 -1.76 -13.06
C VAL A 283 10.92 -1.96 -14.01
N SER A 284 9.76 -2.33 -13.49
CA SER A 284 8.57 -2.55 -14.33
C SER A 284 8.09 -1.25 -14.95
N GLY A 285 8.22 -0.12 -14.24
CA GLY A 285 7.83 1.20 -14.75
C GLY A 285 8.64 1.62 -15.99
N CYS A 286 9.95 1.40 -16.03
CA CYS A 286 10.74 1.75 -17.21
C CYS A 286 10.48 0.79 -18.39
N LEU A 287 10.33 -0.52 -18.14
CA LEU A 287 9.99 -1.49 -19.18
C LEU A 287 8.62 -1.21 -19.79
N LEU A 288 7.62 -0.90 -18.97
CA LEU A 288 6.27 -0.55 -19.43
C LEU A 288 6.24 0.72 -20.28
N LEU A 289 6.99 1.76 -19.90
CA LEU A 289 7.11 2.97 -20.71
C LEU A 289 7.79 2.70 -22.06
N LEU A 290 8.82 1.84 -22.06
CA LEU A 290 9.50 1.42 -23.28
C LEU A 290 8.55 0.65 -24.21
N GLU A 291 7.81 -0.31 -23.67
CA GLU A 291 6.79 -1.07 -24.40
C GLU A 291 5.70 -0.17 -25.00
N CYS A 292 5.20 0.81 -24.23
CA CYS A 292 4.24 1.79 -24.74
C CYS A 292 4.81 2.74 -25.80
N SER A 293 6.13 2.91 -25.88
CA SER A 293 6.77 3.86 -26.82
C SER A 293 6.85 3.38 -28.26
N GLN A 294 6.59 2.10 -28.53
CA GLN A 294 6.40 1.58 -29.89
C GLN A 294 5.27 2.27 -30.64
N LEU A 295 4.29 2.83 -29.91
CA LEU A 295 3.10 3.49 -30.45
C LEU A 295 2.25 2.65 -31.43
N ASP A 296 2.54 1.35 -31.56
CA ASP A 296 1.69 0.41 -32.28
C ASP A 296 0.38 0.19 -31.49
N THR A 297 -0.72 0.03 -32.24
CA THR A 297 -2.06 -0.16 -31.70
C THR A 297 -2.17 -1.42 -30.84
N ALA A 298 -1.50 -2.52 -31.22
CA ALA A 298 -1.54 -3.76 -30.44
C ALA A 298 -0.70 -3.63 -29.16
N ALA A 299 0.48 -3.02 -29.24
CA ALA A 299 1.33 -2.73 -28.08
C ALA A 299 0.62 -1.81 -27.07
N LEU A 300 0.00 -0.73 -27.52
CA LEU A 300 -0.69 0.21 -26.64
C LEU A 300 -1.94 -0.41 -25.98
N ALA A 301 -2.69 -1.23 -26.71
CA ALA A 301 -3.83 -1.96 -26.17
C ALA A 301 -3.43 -2.96 -25.08
N ARG A 302 -2.24 -3.59 -25.21
CA ARG A 302 -1.71 -4.56 -24.24
C ARG A 302 -1.09 -3.88 -23.02
N TYR A 303 -0.19 -2.93 -23.22
CA TYR A 303 0.64 -2.39 -22.15
C TYR A 303 0.10 -1.09 -21.56
N GLY A 304 -0.70 -0.32 -22.30
CA GLY A 304 -1.28 0.93 -21.81
C GLY A 304 -2.10 0.76 -20.52
N PRO A 305 -3.09 -0.15 -20.47
CA PRO A 305 -3.85 -0.39 -19.25
C PRO A 305 -3.00 -0.88 -18.08
N LEU A 306 -2.04 -1.78 -18.34
CA LEU A 306 -1.13 -2.31 -17.32
C LEU A 306 -0.26 -1.18 -16.74
N THR A 307 0.26 -0.30 -17.60
CA THR A 307 1.05 0.88 -17.23
C THR A 307 0.26 1.79 -16.29
N ILE A 308 -0.98 2.14 -16.67
CA ILE A 308 -1.85 2.97 -15.85
C ILE A 308 -2.08 2.31 -14.48
N ILE A 309 -2.38 1.01 -14.43
CA ILE A 309 -2.65 0.30 -13.17
C ILE A 309 -1.42 0.27 -12.26
N ILE A 310 -0.23 -0.04 -12.79
CA ILE A 310 1.00 -0.13 -12.00
C ILE A 310 1.40 1.24 -11.45
N PHE A 311 1.37 2.31 -12.26
CA PHE A 311 1.64 3.66 -11.77
C PHE A 311 0.57 4.14 -10.78
N GLN A 312 -0.70 3.80 -11.01
CA GLN A 312 -1.79 4.09 -10.07
C GLN A 312 -1.50 3.46 -8.70
N GLN A 313 -1.04 2.20 -8.65
CA GLN A 313 -0.67 1.51 -7.39
C GLN A 313 0.48 2.22 -6.66
N LEU A 314 1.52 2.63 -7.40
CA LEU A 314 2.64 3.40 -6.82
C LEU A 314 2.17 4.74 -6.22
N ILE A 315 1.31 5.46 -6.95
CA ILE A 315 0.74 6.73 -6.49
C ILE A 315 -0.12 6.52 -5.24
N GLN A 316 -1.01 5.53 -5.25
CA GLN A 316 -1.86 5.19 -4.11
C GLN A 316 -1.03 4.89 -2.86
N LEU A 317 -0.04 4.00 -2.99
CA LEU A 317 0.87 3.66 -1.91
C LEU A 317 1.52 4.90 -1.30
N SER A 318 2.04 5.76 -2.16
CA SER A 318 2.84 6.92 -1.76
C SER A 318 1.99 8.02 -1.11
N VAL A 319 0.82 8.33 -1.67
CA VAL A 319 -0.11 9.31 -1.11
C VAL A 319 -0.65 8.87 0.24
N ILE A 320 -0.96 7.58 0.40
CA ILE A 320 -1.49 7.05 1.66
C ILE A 320 -0.42 7.12 2.75
N PHE A 321 0.83 6.78 2.46
CA PHE A 321 1.91 6.93 3.45
C PHE A 321 2.23 8.40 3.79
N GLU A 322 2.15 9.31 2.82
CA GLU A 322 2.32 10.75 3.04
C GLU A 322 1.26 11.35 3.99
N LEU A 323 0.07 10.74 4.04
CA LEU A 323 -1.00 11.15 4.95
C LEU A 323 -0.57 11.07 6.44
N ILE A 324 0.27 10.09 6.79
CA ILE A 324 0.83 9.97 8.15
C ILE A 324 1.83 11.11 8.41
N GLY A 325 2.75 11.33 7.48
CA GLY A 325 3.78 12.37 7.60
C GLY A 325 3.18 13.75 7.81
N SER A 326 2.28 14.14 6.90
CA SER A 326 1.57 15.42 6.97
C SER A 326 0.72 15.60 8.25
N SER A 327 0.21 14.50 8.81
CA SER A 327 -0.53 14.55 10.08
C SER A 327 0.39 14.74 11.28
N ASN A 328 1.61 14.20 11.23
CA ASN A 328 2.61 14.44 12.27
C ASN A 328 3.06 15.90 12.30
N ASP A 329 3.24 16.53 11.14
CA ASP A 329 3.66 17.94 11.07
C ASP A 329 2.62 18.85 11.72
N ARG A 330 1.33 18.60 11.49
CA ARG A 330 0.22 19.32 12.15
C ARG A 330 0.17 19.08 13.66
N LEU A 331 0.56 17.90 14.13
CA LEU A 331 0.52 17.58 15.55
C LEU A 331 1.43 18.50 16.37
N ILE A 332 2.53 18.99 15.80
CA ILE A 332 3.45 19.92 16.47
C ILE A 332 2.72 21.19 16.88
N ASP A 333 1.94 21.78 15.96
CA ASP A 333 1.14 22.98 16.21
C ASP A 333 0.01 22.69 17.20
N SER A 334 -0.67 21.54 17.07
CA SER A 334 -1.72 21.12 18.00
C SER A 334 -1.17 21.01 19.44
N VAL A 335 0.01 20.43 19.65
CA VAL A 335 0.63 20.34 20.98
C VAL A 335 0.98 21.73 21.52
N TYR A 336 1.47 22.63 20.67
CA TYR A 336 1.81 24.00 21.09
C TYR A 336 0.58 24.82 21.50
N SER A 337 -0.59 24.51 20.92
CA SER A 337 -1.86 25.18 21.23
C SER A 337 -2.45 24.86 22.61
N VAL A 338 -1.92 23.83 23.29
CA VAL A 338 -2.32 23.48 24.66
C VAL A 338 -2.00 24.65 25.59
N PRO A 339 -2.91 25.03 26.52
CA PRO A 339 -2.73 26.15 27.46
C PRO A 339 -1.72 25.84 28.58
N TRP A 340 -0.48 25.52 28.21
CA TRP A 340 0.60 25.10 29.09
C TRP A 340 1.07 26.21 30.04
N GLU A 341 0.85 27.48 29.68
CA GLU A 341 1.21 28.65 30.46
C GLU A 341 0.51 28.70 31.82
N TYR A 342 -0.71 28.15 31.90
CA TYR A 342 -1.54 28.13 33.11
C TYR A 342 -1.35 26.87 33.97
N MET A 343 -0.61 25.88 33.47
CA MET A 343 -0.38 24.59 34.15
C MET A 343 0.68 24.71 35.26
N ASP A 344 0.73 23.72 36.15
CA ASP A 344 1.81 23.56 37.11
C ASP A 344 3.09 22.98 36.45
N THR A 345 4.18 22.91 37.21
CA THR A 345 5.47 22.44 36.67
C THR A 345 5.42 20.98 36.21
N ALA A 346 4.62 20.12 36.85
CA ALA A 346 4.56 18.71 36.46
C ALA A 346 3.86 18.54 35.11
N ASN A 347 2.71 19.18 34.90
CA ASN A 347 2.00 19.10 33.62
C ASN A 347 2.75 19.81 32.48
N ARG A 348 3.42 20.94 32.74
CA ARG A 348 4.30 21.58 31.74
C ARG A 348 5.40 20.64 31.23
N LYS A 349 6.00 19.84 32.11
CA LYS A 349 7.01 18.84 31.71
C LYS A 349 6.40 17.78 30.79
N ASN A 350 5.17 17.33 31.04
CA ASN A 350 4.48 16.38 30.18
C ASN A 350 4.22 16.96 28.77
N VAL A 351 3.74 18.20 28.68
CA VAL A 351 3.54 18.90 27.39
C VAL A 351 4.88 19.05 26.67
N PHE A 352 5.94 19.43 27.37
CA PHE A 352 7.28 19.56 26.77
C PHE A 352 7.79 18.24 26.18
N VAL A 353 7.62 17.12 26.91
CA VAL A 353 7.99 15.79 26.40
C VAL A 353 7.18 15.44 25.16
N MET A 354 5.88 15.73 25.17
CA MET A 354 5.01 15.47 24.03
C MET A 354 5.40 16.30 22.80
N LEU A 355 5.74 17.57 22.99
CA LEU A 355 6.20 18.48 21.94
C LEU A 355 7.52 17.98 21.32
N ARG A 356 8.46 17.57 22.17
CA ARG A 356 9.73 16.99 21.68
C ARG A 356 9.51 15.69 20.90
N GLN A 357 8.53 14.90 21.30
CA GLN A 357 8.22 13.63 20.65
C GLN A 357 7.46 13.83 19.33
N SER A 358 6.56 14.81 19.21
CA SER A 358 5.84 15.11 17.95
C SER A 358 6.75 15.68 16.86
N GLN A 359 7.85 16.35 17.25
CA GLN A 359 8.87 16.80 16.31
C GLN A 359 9.65 15.66 15.64
N ARG A 360 9.54 14.42 16.12
CA ARG A 360 10.14 13.27 15.45
C ARG A 360 9.24 12.82 14.31
N SER A 361 9.77 12.84 13.09
CA SER A 361 9.04 12.41 11.90
C SER A 361 8.50 10.99 12.05
N MET A 362 7.20 10.82 11.76
CA MET A 362 6.52 9.52 11.71
C MET A 362 6.47 8.91 10.31
N ASN A 363 7.25 9.44 9.37
CA ASN A 363 7.34 8.88 8.01
C ASN A 363 7.82 7.42 8.09
N LEU A 364 7.01 6.50 7.55
CA LEU A 364 7.36 5.08 7.56
C LEU A 364 8.61 4.87 6.71
N LYS A 365 9.65 4.29 7.33
CA LYS A 365 10.90 3.94 6.64
C LYS A 365 10.94 2.46 6.32
N ALA A 366 10.97 2.10 5.04
CA ALA A 366 11.23 0.75 4.59
C ALA A 366 12.68 0.37 4.94
N CYS A 367 12.86 -0.66 5.77
CA CYS A 367 14.15 -1.16 6.26
C CYS A 367 15.06 -0.08 6.85
N SER A 368 14.49 0.98 7.44
CA SER A 368 15.22 2.16 7.92
C SER A 368 16.03 2.92 6.85
N MET A 369 15.92 2.55 5.57
CA MET A 369 16.69 3.12 4.46
C MET A 369 15.89 4.17 3.68
N ILE A 370 14.67 3.83 3.26
CA ILE A 370 13.87 4.65 2.33
C ILE A 370 12.57 5.06 3.00
N THR A 371 12.29 6.37 3.06
CA THR A 371 10.99 6.89 3.48
C THR A 371 9.94 6.60 2.42
N VAL A 372 8.90 5.85 2.75
CA VAL A 372 7.79 5.60 1.83
C VAL A 372 6.89 6.83 1.82
N GLY A 373 6.67 7.43 0.65
CA GLY A 373 5.94 8.68 0.51
C GLY A 373 6.08 9.30 -0.88
N VAL A 374 5.56 10.51 -1.05
CA VAL A 374 5.47 11.17 -2.36
C VAL A 374 6.85 11.49 -2.94
N GLN A 375 7.84 11.83 -2.11
CA GLN A 375 9.20 12.11 -2.60
C GLN A 375 9.87 10.90 -3.25
N THR A 376 9.70 9.71 -2.65
CA THR A 376 10.22 8.46 -3.21
C THR A 376 9.52 8.09 -4.51
N MET A 377 8.20 8.30 -4.60
CA MET A 377 7.48 8.17 -5.86
C MET A 377 8.02 9.09 -6.95
N ILE A 378 8.25 10.37 -6.64
CA ILE A 378 8.81 11.33 -7.62
C ILE A 378 10.19 10.85 -8.08
N ALA A 379 11.03 10.35 -7.17
CA ALA A 379 12.32 9.79 -7.52
C ALA A 379 12.19 8.58 -8.46
N ILE A 380 11.26 7.66 -8.18
CA ILE A 380 10.96 6.50 -9.04
C ILE A 380 10.49 6.96 -10.41
N LEU A 381 9.51 7.86 -10.50
CA LEU A 381 8.98 8.36 -11.77
C LEU A 381 10.07 9.03 -12.63
N LYS A 382 10.89 9.90 -12.02
CA LYS A 382 12.00 10.58 -12.71
C LYS A 382 13.01 9.59 -13.25
N THR A 383 13.44 8.65 -12.41
CA THR A 383 14.44 7.66 -12.81
C THR A 383 13.87 6.68 -13.83
N SER A 384 12.63 6.20 -13.69
CA SER A 384 11.98 5.36 -14.72
C SER A 384 11.92 6.07 -16.06
N PHE A 385 11.61 7.37 -16.09
CA PHE A 385 11.62 8.16 -17.32
C PHE A 385 13.02 8.33 -17.90
N SER A 386 14.03 8.64 -17.07
CA SER A 386 15.43 8.76 -17.53
C SER A 386 15.96 7.45 -18.11
N TYR A 387 15.73 6.32 -17.45
CA TYR A 387 16.12 4.99 -17.94
C TYR A 387 15.34 4.61 -19.20
N PHE A 388 14.05 4.93 -19.27
CA PHE A 388 13.25 4.76 -20.49
C PHE A 388 13.90 5.49 -21.68
N VAL A 389 14.23 6.78 -21.53
CA VAL A 389 14.86 7.57 -22.61
C VAL A 389 16.19 6.95 -23.01
N MET A 390 17.03 6.54 -22.05
CA MET A 390 18.30 5.87 -22.31
C MET A 390 18.11 4.56 -23.08
N LEU A 391 17.21 3.69 -22.64
CA LEU A 391 16.94 2.40 -23.28
C LEU A 391 16.41 2.58 -24.71
N ARG A 392 15.56 3.59 -24.92
CA ARG A 392 15.07 3.93 -26.25
C ARG A 392 16.21 4.37 -27.17
N THR A 393 17.11 5.25 -26.71
CA THR A 393 18.26 5.67 -27.51
C THR A 393 19.18 4.50 -27.87
N VAL A 394 19.42 3.56 -26.95
CA VAL A 394 20.22 2.36 -27.26
C VAL A 394 19.51 1.46 -28.26
N ALA A 395 18.19 1.31 -28.15
CA ALA A 395 17.40 0.53 -29.11
C ALA A 395 17.45 1.15 -30.52
N ASP A 396 17.33 2.47 -30.62
CA ASP A 396 17.42 3.21 -31.89
C ASP A 396 18.84 3.13 -32.52
N GLU A 397 19.88 2.83 -31.75
CA GLU A 397 21.27 2.67 -32.23
C GLU A 397 21.59 1.24 -32.72
N GLU A 398 20.78 0.24 -32.35
CA GLU A 398 20.93 -1.17 -32.78
C GLU A 398 20.15 -1.51 -34.07
N GLU A 399 19.21 -0.65 -34.50
CA GLU A 399 18.56 -0.68 -35.83
C GLU A 399 19.38 0.05 -36.89
#